data_AF-A0A7X0DJQ8-F1
#
_entry.id   AF-A0A7X0DJQ8-F1
#
_cell.length_a   1.000
_cell.length_b   1.000
_cell.length_c   1.000
_cell.angle_alpha   90.00
_cell.angle_beta   90.00
_cell.angle_gamma   90.00
#
_symmetry.space_group_name_H-M   'P 1'
#
loop_
_entity.id
_entity.type
_entity.pdbx_description
1 polymer ?
#
loop_
_entity_poly.entity_id
_entity_poly.type
_entity_poly.pdbx_seq_one_letter_code
_entity_poly.pdbx_strand_id
1 'polypeptide(L)'
;MSNVINFLVRMGQDAQLRHASSHEVELALASEQIDPELRAAILAKDQRKIERLLEQGPHCCLLFPEKEDEDDDGEEGPSRDGEEISTYSVFRNLASVA
;
A
#
# COMPACT_ATOMS: atom_id res chain seq x y z
N MET A 1 6.88 7.12 -12.54
CA MET A 1 6.96 6.60 -11.15
C MET A 1 8.22 7.15 -10.51
N SER A 2 8.19 7.47 -9.21
CA SER A 2 9.38 7.96 -8.49
C SER A 2 10.45 6.86 -8.40
N ASN A 3 11.73 7.23 -8.56
CA ASN A 3 12.86 6.28 -8.53
C ASN A 3 12.89 5.47 -7.22
N VAL A 4 12.55 6.09 -6.10
CA VAL A 4 12.48 5.42 -4.80
C VAL A 4 11.37 4.37 -4.73
N ILE A 5 10.20 4.64 -5.31
CA ILE A 5 9.08 3.69 -5.32
C ILE A 5 9.45 2.49 -6.19
N ASN A 6 10.04 2.73 -7.37
CA ASN A 6 10.51 1.65 -8.25
C ASN A 6 11.53 0.75 -7.54
N PHE A 7 12.48 1.36 -6.82
CA PHE A 7 13.45 0.60 -6.05
C PHE A 7 12.80 -0.24 -4.95
N LEU A 8 11.85 0.33 -4.17
CA LEU A 8 11.18 -0.39 -3.10
C LEU A 8 10.29 -1.53 -3.62
N VAL A 9 9.61 -1.33 -4.76
CA VAL A 9 8.87 -2.39 -5.44
C VAL A 9 9.82 -3.50 -5.87
N ARG A 10 10.95 -3.16 -6.52
CA ARG A 10 11.96 -4.14 -6.92
C ARG A 10 12.53 -4.88 -5.72
N MET A 11 12.81 -4.20 -4.61
CA MET A 11 13.29 -4.81 -3.37
C MET A 11 12.29 -5.82 -2.78
N GLY A 12 10.98 -5.58 -2.93
CA GLY A 12 9.95 -6.51 -2.46
C GLY A 12 9.73 -7.73 -3.37
N GLN A 13 9.91 -7.54 -4.69
CA GLN A 13 9.69 -8.57 -5.71
C GLN A 13 10.92 -9.44 -5.98
N ASP A 14 12.12 -8.87 -5.88
CA ASP A 14 13.38 -9.55 -6.13
C ASP A 14 13.85 -10.28 -4.86
N ALA A 15 13.85 -11.62 -4.93
CA ALA A 15 14.28 -12.47 -3.82
C ALA A 15 15.74 -12.23 -3.39
N GLN A 16 16.63 -11.85 -4.32
CA GLN A 16 18.02 -11.55 -3.98
C GLN A 16 18.11 -10.25 -3.18
N LEU A 17 17.43 -9.18 -3.62
CA LEU A 17 17.39 -7.92 -2.88
C LEU A 17 16.65 -8.03 -1.55
N ARG A 18 15.62 -8.88 -1.46
CA ARG A 18 14.86 -9.13 -0.23
C ARG A 18 15.71 -9.78 0.86
N HIS A 19 16.66 -10.62 0.48
CA HIS A 19 17.56 -11.34 1.38
C HIS A 19 19.00 -10.80 1.36
N ALA A 20 19.24 -9.71 0.63
CA ALA A 20 20.53 -9.06 0.51
C ALA A 20 21.03 -8.55 1.87
N SER A 21 22.34 -8.62 2.06
CA SER A 21 23.02 -7.92 3.13
C SER A 21 22.86 -6.40 2.99
N SER A 22 23.05 -5.67 4.09
CA SER A 22 23.00 -4.20 4.08
C SER A 22 23.96 -3.57 3.05
N HIS A 23 25.14 -4.19 2.85
CA HIS A 23 26.12 -3.72 1.87
C HIS A 23 25.64 -3.92 0.43
N GLU A 24 25.00 -5.05 0.11
CA GLU A 24 24.44 -5.31 -1.21
C GLU A 24 23.29 -4.35 -1.52
N VAL A 25 22.45 -4.05 -0.53
CA VAL A 25 21.39 -3.03 -0.66
C VAL A 25 21.99 -1.63 -0.88
N GLU A 26 23.07 -1.29 -0.18
CA GLU A 26 23.78 -0.01 -0.35
C GLU A 26 24.33 0.16 -1.77
N LEU A 27 24.95 -0.88 -2.32
CA LEU A 27 25.42 -0.93 -3.70
C LEU A 27 24.25 -0.78 -4.69
N ALA A 28 23.16 -1.51 -4.48
CA ALA A 28 21.99 -1.43 -5.34
C ALA A 28 21.35 -0.04 -5.30
N LEU A 29 21.31 0.61 -4.14
CA LEU A 29 20.89 2.00 -4.01
C LEU A 29 21.85 2.97 -4.69
N ALA A 30 23.15 2.65 -4.83
CA ALA A 30 24.15 3.53 -5.43
C ALA A 30 23.99 3.70 -6.92
N SER A 31 23.41 2.70 -7.59
CA SER A 31 23.03 2.79 -9.00
C SER A 31 21.75 3.59 -9.25
N GLU A 32 20.98 3.92 -8.21
CA GLU A 32 19.71 4.62 -8.34
C GLU A 32 19.88 6.13 -8.23
N GLN A 33 19.11 6.88 -9.02
CA GLN A 33 19.01 8.35 -8.90
C GLN A 33 18.04 8.71 -7.77
N ILE A 34 18.45 8.40 -6.53
CA ILE A 34 17.72 8.70 -5.29
C ILE A 34 18.57 9.65 -4.46
N ASP A 35 17.91 10.62 -3.82
CA ASP A 35 18.56 11.60 -2.96
C ASP A 35 19.42 10.91 -1.88
N PRO A 36 20.67 11.38 -1.62
CA PRO A 36 21.57 10.76 -0.64
C PRO A 36 20.99 10.68 0.77
N GLU A 37 20.22 11.67 1.21
CA GLU A 37 19.59 11.67 2.53
C GLU A 37 18.51 10.57 2.63
N LEU A 38 17.77 10.37 1.54
CA LEU A 38 16.76 9.32 1.44
C LEU A 38 17.39 7.92 1.35
N ARG A 39 18.51 7.77 0.62
CA ARG A 39 19.28 6.50 0.60
C ARG A 39 19.77 6.12 1.99
N ALA A 40 20.31 7.07 2.75
CA ALA A 40 20.74 6.85 4.13
C ALA A 40 19.57 6.45 5.04
N ALA A 41 18.41 7.09 4.87
CA ALA A 41 17.20 6.74 5.63
C ALA A 41 16.72 5.31 5.33
N ILE A 42 16.76 4.89 4.06
CA ILE A 42 16.43 3.51 3.64
C ILE A 42 17.39 2.50 4.26
N LEU A 43 18.70 2.75 4.21
CA LEU A 43 19.71 1.86 4.79
C LEU A 43 19.58 1.71 6.31
N ALA A 44 19.25 2.81 7.00
CA ALA A 44 18.98 2.81 8.42
C ALA A 44 17.62 2.20 8.81
N LYS A 45 16.76 1.89 7.81
CA LYS A 45 15.35 1.50 8.01
C LYS A 45 14.57 2.52 8.85
N ASP A 46 14.93 3.80 8.73
CA ASP A 46 14.30 4.89 9.47
C ASP A 46 13.00 5.33 8.79
N GLN A 47 11.92 4.63 9.11
CA GLN A 47 10.62 4.86 8.51
C GLN A 47 10.12 6.30 8.70
N ARG A 48 10.29 6.89 9.89
CA ARG A 48 9.84 8.27 10.16
C ARG A 48 10.58 9.27 9.27
N LYS A 49 11.89 9.07 9.08
CA LYS A 49 12.68 9.92 8.20
C LYS A 49 12.30 9.74 6.73
N ILE A 50 12.03 8.51 6.29
CA ILE A 50 11.54 8.23 4.93
C ILE A 50 10.20 8.94 4.69
N GLU A 51 9.24 8.80 5.60
CA GLU A 51 7.92 9.46 5.51
C GLU A 51 8.06 10.98 5.40
N ARG A 52 8.89 11.58 6.27
CA ARG A 52 9.17 13.02 6.23
C ARG A 52 9.81 13.47 4.91
N LEU A 53 10.79 12.74 4.40
CA LEU A 53 11.51 13.08 3.16
C LEU A 53 10.64 12.91 1.90
N LEU A 54 9.66 12.01 1.96
CA LEU A 54 8.69 11.81 0.89
C LEU A 54 7.42 12.64 1.05
N GLU A 55 7.38 13.52 2.07
CA GLU A 55 6.22 14.35 2.43
C GLU A 55 4.95 13.51 2.61
N GLN A 56 5.11 12.27 3.08
CA GLN A 56 4.02 11.32 3.31
C GLN A 56 3.53 11.42 4.76
N GLY A 57 2.22 11.40 4.93
CA GLY A 57 1.55 11.28 6.23
C GLY A 57 1.09 9.86 6.52
N PRO A 58 0.47 9.62 7.69
CA PRO A 58 -0.14 8.33 7.99
C PRO A 58 -1.25 8.02 6.98
N HIS A 59 -1.15 6.86 6.33
CA HIS A 59 -2.15 6.35 5.40
C HIS A 59 -2.87 5.15 6.03
N CYS A 60 -4.20 5.14 6.00
CA CYS A 60 -5.01 4.00 6.42
C CYS A 60 -5.53 3.28 5.16
N CYS A 61 -5.01 2.08 4.90
CA CYS A 61 -5.48 1.23 3.81
C CYS A 61 -6.56 0.27 4.34
N LEU A 62 -7.73 0.27 3.71
CA LEU A 62 -8.75 -0.75 3.95
C LEU A 62 -8.56 -1.87 2.94
N LEU A 63 -8.22 -3.06 3.42
CA LEU A 63 -8.22 -4.27 2.62
C LEU A 63 -9.59 -4.93 2.76
N PHE A 64 -10.35 -4.96 1.68
CA PHE A 64 -11.58 -5.73 1.62
C PHE A 64 -11.23 -7.16 1.18
N PRO A 65 -11.59 -8.19 1.96
CA PRO A 65 -11.43 -9.56 1.48
C PRO A 65 -12.27 -9.76 0.22
N GLU A 66 -11.72 -10.54 -0.71
CA GLU A 66 -12.50 -11.04 -1.84
C GLU A 66 -13.70 -11.81 -1.26
N LYS A 67 -14.91 -11.46 -1.70
CA LYS A 67 -16.06 -12.27 -1.34
C LYS A 67 -15.86 -13.61 -2.03
N GLU A 68 -15.91 -14.70 -1.28
CA GLU A 68 -16.12 -16.01 -1.87
C GLU A 68 -17.45 -15.90 -2.63
N ASP A 69 -17.41 -16.08 -3.95
CA ASP A 69 -18.62 -16.19 -4.75
C ASP A 69 -19.37 -17.42 -4.21
N GLU A 70 -20.36 -17.20 -3.34
CA GLU A 70 -21.39 -18.19 -3.09
C GLU A 70 -22.07 -18.41 -4.44
N ASP A 71 -21.91 -19.60 -5.01
CA ASP A 71 -22.62 -20.03 -6.21
C ASP A 71 -24.11 -19.68 -6.07
N ASP A 72 -24.55 -18.63 -6.78
CA ASP A 72 -25.93 -18.18 -6.86
C ASP A 72 -26.72 -19.19 -7.70
N ASP A 73 -27.10 -20.29 -7.05
CA ASP A 73 -28.00 -21.30 -7.61
C ASP A 73 -29.44 -20.77 -7.50
N GLY A 74 -29.77 -19.84 -8.40
CA GLY A 74 -31.13 -19.53 -8.89
C GLY A 74 -32.11 -18.85 -7.94
N GLU A 75 -32.52 -17.62 -8.27
CA GLU A 75 -33.93 -17.19 -8.44
C GLU A 75 -33.94 -15.73 -8.96
N GLU A 76 -34.37 -15.51 -10.22
CA GLU A 76 -34.59 -14.17 -10.78
C GLU A 76 -35.72 -13.43 -10.04
N GLY A 77 -35.38 -12.54 -9.12
CA GLY A 77 -36.28 -11.56 -8.50
C GLY A 77 -36.18 -10.17 -9.14
N PRO A 78 -37.28 -9.41 -9.28
CA PRO A 78 -37.39 -8.34 -10.28
C PRO A 78 -36.46 -7.16 -10.05
N SER A 79 -35.86 -6.70 -11.16
CA SER A 79 -34.98 -5.54 -11.26
C SER A 79 -35.53 -4.30 -10.56
N ARG A 80 -34.80 -3.81 -9.55
CA ARG A 80 -34.99 -2.46 -9.01
C ARG A 80 -33.91 -1.54 -9.56
N ASP A 81 -34.41 -0.51 -10.22
CA ASP A 81 -33.71 0.58 -10.89
C ASP A 81 -32.73 1.30 -9.96
N GLY A 82 -31.70 1.92 -10.55
CA GLY A 82 -30.45 2.31 -9.91
C GLY A 82 -30.59 3.21 -8.66
N GLU A 83 -30.06 2.72 -7.54
CA GLU A 83 -29.65 3.57 -6.43
C GLU A 83 -28.12 3.58 -6.37
N GLU A 84 -27.55 4.72 -6.77
CA GLU A 84 -26.18 5.12 -6.54
C GLU A 84 -25.82 4.82 -5.07
N ILE A 85 -24.91 3.88 -4.84
CA ILE A 85 -24.43 3.55 -3.49
C ILE A 85 -23.70 4.78 -2.98
N SER A 86 -24.45 5.64 -2.31
CA SER A 86 -23.92 6.80 -1.59
C SER A 86 -23.00 6.26 -0.51
N THR A 87 -21.70 6.50 -0.70
CA THR A 87 -20.59 6.19 0.21
C THR A 87 -20.78 6.74 1.63
N TYR A 88 -21.85 7.49 1.87
CA TYR A 88 -22.27 8.03 3.16
C TYR A 88 -22.88 7.00 4.13
N SER A 89 -23.37 5.84 3.66
CA SER A 89 -24.10 4.89 4.53
C SER A 89 -23.19 4.05 5.44
N VAL A 90 -21.92 3.87 5.10
CA VAL A 90 -20.96 3.12 5.93
C VAL A 90 -20.59 3.89 7.20
N PHE A 91 -20.67 5.22 7.21
CA PHE A 91 -20.29 6.04 8.36
C PHE A 91 -21.28 6.01 9.54
N ARG A 92 -22.49 5.45 9.38
CA ARG A 92 -23.52 5.53 10.43
C ARG A 92 -23.42 4.47 11.53
N ASN A 93 -22.59 3.43 11.37
CA ASN A 93 -22.48 2.35 12.37
C ASN A 93 -21.33 2.51 13.38
N LEU A 94 -20.56 3.59 13.32
CA LEU A 94 -19.49 3.87 14.30
C LEU A 94 -19.90 4.86 15.41
N ALA A 95 -21.14 5.36 15.40
CA ALA A 95 -21.62 6.32 16.40
C ALA A 95 -22.35 5.66 17.59
N SER A 96 -22.02 4.42 17.96
CA SER A 96 -22.57 3.76 19.15
C SER A 96 -21.55 2.90 19.90
N VAL A 97 -20.33 3.41 20.09
CA VAL A 97 -19.47 3.02 21.22
C VAL A 97 -18.66 4.24 21.69
N ALA A 98 -19.28 5.06 22.53
CA ALA A 98 -18.64 5.93 23.53
C ALA A 98 -19.72 6.50 24.47
#